data_AF-A0A5S9MAN1-F1
#
_entry.id   AF-A0A5S9MAN1-F1
#
_cell.length_a   1.000
_cell.length_b   1.000
_cell.length_c   1.000
_cell.angle_alpha   90.00
_cell.angle_beta   90.00
_cell.angle_gamma   90.00
#
_symmetry.space_group_name_H-M   'P 1'
#
loop_
_entity.id
_entity.type
_entity.pdbx_description
1 polymer ?
#
loop_
_entity_poly.entity_id
_entity_poly.type
_entity_poly.pdbx_seq_one_letter_code
_entity_poly.pdbx_strand_id
1 'polypeptide(L)'
;MWLLNRSGKIPFVISCQGQEAQQVGAAFALNREEDYVLPYYRDMGVVLAFGMTAKDLMMSGFAKQDDPNSGGRQMPGHFGQRANRIEL
;
A
#
# COMPACT_ATOMS: atom_id res chain seq x y z
N MET A 1 6.14 -1.90 10.81
CA MET A 1 6.71 -2.70 9.69
C MET A 1 8.20 -3.02 9.89
N TRP A 2 9.10 -2.04 10.07
CA TRP A 2 10.55 -2.30 10.26
C TRP A 2 10.89 -3.32 11.35
N LEU A 3 10.29 -3.18 12.54
CA LEU A 3 10.49 -4.15 13.64
C LEU A 3 10.04 -5.58 13.27
N LEU A 4 8.97 -5.73 12.50
CA LEU A 4 8.49 -7.03 12.03
C LEU A 4 9.46 -7.66 11.04
N ASN A 5 10.01 -6.85 10.13
CA ASN A 5 10.99 -7.35 9.18
C ASN A 5 12.30 -7.75 9.88
N ARG A 6 12.79 -6.91 10.81
CA ARG A 6 14.02 -7.20 11.58
C ARG A 6 13.87 -8.38 12.54
N SER A 7 12.66 -8.71 12.96
CA SER A 7 12.35 -9.93 13.73
C SER A 7 11.99 -11.14 12.86
N GLY A 8 12.14 -11.05 11.54
CA GLY A 8 11.89 -12.15 10.60
C GLY A 8 10.40 -12.51 10.44
N LYS A 9 9.48 -11.63 10.86
CA LYS A 9 8.02 -11.88 10.81
C LYS A 9 7.40 -11.52 9.46
N ILE A 10 8.01 -10.59 8.73
CA ILE A 10 7.63 -10.26 7.35
C ILE A 10 8.88 -10.28 6.45
N PRO A 11 8.77 -10.74 5.19
CA PRO A 11 9.92 -10.97 4.34
C PRO A 11 10.56 -9.68 3.84
N PHE A 12 9.77 -8.61 3.68
CA PHE A 12 10.22 -7.37 3.06
C PHE A 12 9.45 -6.16 3.59
N VAL A 13 10.09 -5.00 3.59
CA VAL A 13 9.45 -3.71 3.89
C VAL A 13 10.21 -2.61 3.16
N ILE A 14 9.46 -1.70 2.54
CA ILE A 14 9.93 -0.38 2.16
C ILE A 14 8.97 0.64 2.77
N SER A 15 9.52 1.68 3.38
CA SER A 15 8.72 2.78 3.94
C SER A 15 8.66 3.98 2.99
N CYS A 16 7.57 4.75 3.10
CA CYS A 16 7.44 6.10 2.56
C CYS A 16 8.09 7.18 3.44
N GLN A 17 8.90 6.79 4.44
CA GLN A 17 9.46 7.70 5.44
C GLN A 17 10.20 8.89 4.79
N GLY A 18 9.78 10.12 5.13
CA GLY A 18 10.29 11.37 4.57
C GLY A 18 9.56 11.86 3.31
N GLN A 19 8.57 11.12 2.79
CA GLN A 19 7.79 11.43 1.58
C GLN A 19 6.27 11.43 1.82
N GLU A 20 5.84 11.26 3.08
CA GLU A 20 4.45 11.06 3.47
C GLU A 20 3.58 12.26 3.09
N ALA A 21 4.07 13.48 3.37
CA ALA A 21 3.32 14.71 3.11
C ALA A 21 3.06 14.92 1.61
N GLN A 22 4.04 14.66 0.75
CA GLN A 22 3.88 14.73 -0.70
C GLN A 22 2.83 13.74 -1.19
N GLN A 23 2.91 12.48 -0.73
CA GLN A 23 2.01 11.42 -1.16
C GLN A 23 0.56 11.72 -0.77
N VAL A 24 0.34 12.08 0.50
CA VAL A 24 -1.00 12.43 0.99
C VAL A 24 -1.50 13.71 0.33
N GLY A 25 -0.66 14.74 0.20
CA GLY A 25 -1.03 15.99 -0.46
C GLY A 25 -1.45 15.80 -1.91
N ALA A 26 -0.69 15.00 -2.68
CA ALA A 26 -1.04 14.64 -4.06
C ALA A 26 -2.35 13.85 -4.12
N ALA A 27 -2.54 12.87 -3.23
CA ALA A 27 -3.75 12.05 -3.20
C ALA A 27 -5.01 12.87 -2.88
N PHE A 28 -4.92 13.88 -2.01
CA PHE A 28 -6.04 14.77 -1.66
C PHE A 28 -6.42 15.76 -2.78
N ALA A 29 -5.53 15.97 -3.75
CA ALA A 29 -5.83 16.78 -4.93
C ALA A 29 -6.61 16.00 -6.01
N LEU A 30 -6.71 14.67 -5.89
CA LEU A 30 -7.40 13.80 -6.85
C LEU A 30 -8.85 13.53 -6.43
N ASN A 31 -9.70 13.25 -7.42
CA ASN A 31 -11.06 12.79 -7.19
C ASN A 31 -11.08 11.27 -6.94
N ARG A 32 -11.19 10.86 -5.68
CA ARG A 32 -11.20 9.43 -5.28
C ARG A 32 -12.38 8.61 -5.85
N GLU A 33 -13.41 9.27 -6.40
CA GLU A 33 -14.55 8.61 -7.04
C GLU A 33 -14.39 8.41 -8.55
N GLU A 34 -13.41 9.06 -9.18
CA GLU A 34 -13.23 9.06 -10.64
C GLU A 34 -11.80 8.67 -11.04
N ASP A 35 -10.80 9.24 -10.35
CA ASP A 35 -9.40 9.09 -10.69
C ASP A 35 -8.84 7.75 -10.25
N TYR A 36 -7.94 7.21 -11.09
CA TYR A 36 -7.13 6.05 -10.78
C TYR A 36 -5.74 6.47 -10.34
N VAL A 37 -5.17 5.71 -9.41
CA VAL A 37 -3.77 5.85 -9.01
C VAL A 37 -2.98 4.61 -9.40
N LEU A 38 -1.78 4.86 -9.93
CA LEU A 38 -0.80 3.84 -10.26
C LEU A 38 0.39 4.00 -9.31
N PRO A 39 0.30 3.50 -8.08
CA PRO A 39 1.28 3.74 -7.03
C PRO A 39 2.62 3.04 -7.33
N TYR A 40 3.71 3.72 -6.98
CA TYR A 40 5.03 3.13 -6.90
C TYR A 40 5.23 2.36 -5.58
N TYR A 41 6.28 1.55 -5.47
CA TYR A 41 6.53 0.71 -4.29
C TYR A 41 6.71 1.49 -2.96
N ARG A 42 6.92 2.81 -3.04
CA ARG A 42 7.02 3.72 -1.89
C ARG A 42 5.72 4.44 -1.57
N ASP A 43 4.66 4.29 -2.35
CA ASP A 43 3.45 5.12 -2.26
C ASP A 43 2.43 4.62 -1.22
N MET A 44 2.93 4.19 -0.07
CA MET A 44 2.10 3.76 1.05
C MET A 44 1.15 4.86 1.52
N GLY A 45 1.56 6.13 1.46
CA GLY A 45 0.72 7.28 1.79
C GLY A 45 -0.41 7.51 0.78
N VAL A 46 -0.15 7.29 -0.52
CA VAL A 46 -1.17 7.43 -1.57
C VAL A 46 -2.26 6.38 -1.39
N VAL A 47 -1.87 5.11 -1.25
CA VAL A 47 -2.84 4.01 -1.16
C VAL A 47 -3.68 4.08 0.12
N LEU A 48 -3.09 4.53 1.24
CA LEU A 48 -3.82 4.80 2.48
C LEU A 48 -4.84 5.94 2.29
N ALA A 49 -4.45 7.02 1.61
CA ALA A 49 -5.36 8.14 1.31
C ALA A 49 -6.48 7.75 0.33
N PHE A 50 -6.23 6.81 -0.57
CA PHE A 50 -7.22 6.25 -1.50
C PHE A 50 -8.15 5.19 -0.88
N GLY A 51 -7.88 4.78 0.36
CA GLY A 51 -8.80 3.95 1.15
C GLY A 51 -8.32 2.54 1.47
N MET A 52 -7.09 2.15 1.10
CA MET A 52 -6.49 0.96 1.71
C MET A 52 -6.38 1.17 3.22
N THR A 53 -6.64 0.12 3.98
CA THR A 53 -6.52 0.15 5.43
C THR A 53 -5.12 -0.30 5.87
N ALA A 54 -4.74 0.05 7.10
CA ALA A 54 -3.53 -0.53 7.70
C ALA A 54 -3.58 -2.07 7.75
N LYS A 55 -4.78 -2.67 7.90
CA LYS A 55 -4.97 -4.11 7.86
C LYS A 55 -4.61 -4.68 6.48
N ASP A 56 -5.01 -4.02 5.40
CA ASP A 56 -4.69 -4.45 4.03
C ASP A 56 -3.19 -4.49 3.79
N LEU A 57 -2.48 -3.45 4.23
CA LEU A 57 -1.01 -3.40 4.15
C LEU A 57 -0.35 -4.53 4.96
N MET A 58 -0.92 -4.88 6.10
CA MET A 58 -0.42 -5.98 6.93
C MET A 58 -0.73 -7.35 6.32
N MET A 59 -1.89 -7.53 5.67
CA MET A 59 -2.20 -8.76 4.93
C MET A 59 -1.20 -9.00 3.81
N SER A 60 -0.85 -7.96 3.05
CA SER A 60 0.24 -8.00 2.07
C SER A 60 1.58 -8.32 2.74
N GLY A 61 1.93 -7.62 3.82
CA GLY A 61 3.16 -7.82 4.58
C GLY A 61 3.38 -9.25 5.07
N PHE A 62 2.31 -9.95 5.46
CA PHE A 62 2.35 -11.33 5.94
C PHE A 62 1.99 -12.39 4.88
N ALA A 63 1.84 -11.99 3.61
CA ALA A 63 1.42 -12.86 2.51
C ALA A 63 0.16 -13.68 2.83
N LYS A 64 -0.89 -13.01 3.32
CA LYS A 64 -2.17 -13.66 3.65
C LYS A 64 -3.06 -13.80 2.42
N GLN A 65 -3.93 -14.82 2.44
CA GLN A 65 -4.90 -15.08 1.37
C GLN A 65 -5.85 -13.89 1.14
N ASP A 66 -6.20 -13.17 2.20
CA ASP A 66 -7.08 -12.00 2.16
C ASP A 66 -6.34 -10.70 1.77
N ASP A 67 -5.07 -10.78 1.37
CA ASP A 67 -4.35 -9.65 0.80
C ASP A 67 -5.08 -9.10 -0.44
N PRO A 68 -5.62 -7.87 -0.41
CA PRO A 68 -6.42 -7.34 -1.51
C PRO A 68 -5.61 -7.08 -2.78
N ASN A 69 -4.27 -7.06 -2.67
CA ASN A 69 -3.36 -6.81 -3.78
C ASN A 69 -3.23 -8.02 -4.71
N SER A 70 -2.98 -9.19 -4.13
CA SER A 70 -2.62 -10.38 -4.92
C SER A 70 -3.03 -11.71 -4.28
N GLY A 71 -3.68 -11.68 -3.11
CA GLY A 71 -3.87 -12.86 -2.27
C GLY A 71 -2.54 -13.45 -1.78
N GLY A 72 -1.54 -12.61 -1.52
CA GLY A 72 -0.25 -13.01 -0.96
C GLY A 72 0.78 -13.55 -1.97
N ARG A 73 0.55 -13.34 -3.27
CA ARG A 73 1.44 -13.82 -4.35
C ARG A 73 2.55 -12.85 -4.71
N GLN A 74 2.31 -11.55 -4.50
CA GLN A 74 3.27 -10.49 -4.78
C GLN A 74 4.06 -10.08 -3.54
N MET A 75 5.25 -9.52 -3.75
CA MET A 75 6.02 -8.95 -2.64
C MET A 75 5.29 -7.73 -2.03
N PRO A 76 5.39 -7.49 -0.70
CA PRO A 76 4.85 -6.29 -0.09
C PRO A 76 5.36 -5.01 -0.77
N GLY A 77 4.44 -4.08 -1.06
CA GLY A 77 4.74 -2.85 -1.81
C GLY A 77 4.28 -2.87 -3.28
N HIS A 78 3.77 -3.99 -3.78
CA HIS A 78 3.04 -4.05 -5.04
C HIS A 78 1.56 -3.84 -4.75
N PHE A 79 1.09 -2.59 -4.87
CA PHE A 79 -0.24 -2.21 -4.44
C PHE A 79 -1.29 -2.31 -5.55
N GLY A 80 -2.37 -3.04 -5.34
CA GLY A 80 -3.53 -3.09 -6.22
C GLY A 80 -4.82 -3.28 -5.43
N GLN A 81 -5.86 -2.53 -5.72
CA GLN A 81 -7.19 -2.72 -5.13
C GLN A 81 -8.25 -1.98 -5.95
N ARG A 82 -8.99 -2.74 -6.75
CA ARG A 82 -10.03 -2.19 -7.64
C ARG A 82 -11.10 -1.39 -6.91
N ALA A 83 -11.48 -1.81 -5.70
CA ALA A 83 -12.50 -1.12 -4.90
C ALA A 83 -12.15 0.36 -4.65
N ASN A 84 -10.85 0.68 -4.61
CA ASN A 84 -10.32 2.02 -4.34
C ASN A 84 -9.63 2.63 -5.58
N ARG A 85 -9.83 2.08 -6.79
CA ARG A 85 -9.19 2.54 -8.05
C ARG A 85 -7.67 2.59 -7.98
N ILE A 86 -7.08 1.64 -7.27
CA ILE A 86 -5.62 1.45 -7.18
C ILE A 86 -5.24 0.32 -8.15
N GLU A 87 -4.47 0.61 -9.18
CA GLU A 87 -4.08 -0.35 -10.23
C GLU A 87 -2.54 -0.50 -10.29
N LEU A 88 -2.08 -1.73 -10.51
CA LEU A 88 -0.67 -2.08 -10.76
C LEU A 88 -0.56 -2.98 -11.98
#